data_AF-A0A9N8EMN2-F1
#
_entry.id   AF-A0A9N8EMN2-F1
#
_cell.length_a   1.000
_cell.length_b   1.000
_cell.length_c   1.000
_cell.angle_alpha   90.00
_cell.angle_beta   90.00
_cell.angle_gamma   90.00
#
_symmetry.space_group_name_H-M   'P 1'
#
loop_
_entity.id
_entity.type
_entity.pdbx_description
1 polymer ?
#
loop_
_entity_poly.entity_id
_entity_poly.type
_entity_poly.pdbx_seq_one_letter_code
_entity_poly.pdbx_strand_id
1 'polypeptide(L)'
;MKKPQDNIVLWQLLLLLPFSLEAFTLGSSAPAVSRPSTPLFRQSDSKWDHLDDEDGENDLRARPDMKYVPRNVQRQHQNFVAIRDAGGKEMTHDVYVPEPDSDTFWFVGKVARISDVTVEQAVARQWPLIVQHAANLRPIELYPSRARLELWVAPGDSELDVAYNRPDIVFTKMEREGVEGAQALKSSMIGFQGEVYTEGQGMGFRTMRTREGLPVNPEIQSPEAPGVNSELTEELYSDPKFRAPSAEELELLQNQLKDKNMDISDLYEEQQRREAE
;
A
#
# COMPACT_ATOMS: atom_id res chain seq x y z
N MET A 1 -55.86 1.27 -25.34
CA MET A 1 -55.01 1.32 -24.13
C MET A 1 -53.57 1.47 -24.59
N LYS A 2 -52.86 2.45 -24.01
CA LYS A 2 -51.60 3.04 -24.52
C LYS A 2 -50.40 2.12 -24.26
N LYS A 3 -49.50 2.00 -25.24
CA LYS A 3 -48.17 1.41 -25.08
C LYS A 3 -47.25 2.41 -24.36
N PRO A 4 -46.40 1.99 -23.41
CA PRO A 4 -45.41 2.88 -22.79
C PRO A 4 -44.24 3.14 -23.74
N GLN A 5 -43.77 4.38 -23.72
CA GLN A 5 -42.68 4.93 -24.52
C GLN A 5 -41.32 4.64 -23.88
N ASP A 6 -40.34 4.42 -24.75
CA ASP A 6 -38.92 4.27 -24.45
C ASP A 6 -38.32 5.57 -23.89
N ASN A 7 -37.70 5.50 -22.71
CA ASN A 7 -36.84 6.56 -22.17
C ASN A 7 -35.39 6.27 -22.53
N ILE A 8 -34.95 6.82 -23.67
CA ILE A 8 -33.54 6.97 -24.02
C ILE A 8 -33.03 8.23 -23.32
N VAL A 9 -32.23 8.06 -22.27
CA VAL A 9 -31.54 9.18 -21.59
C VAL A 9 -30.17 9.36 -22.21
N LEU A 10 -30.04 10.46 -22.96
CA LEU A 10 -28.80 11.14 -23.33
C LEU A 10 -27.90 11.34 -22.09
N TRP A 11 -26.67 10.82 -22.14
CA TRP A 11 -25.52 11.45 -21.48
C TRP A 11 -24.38 11.57 -22.49
N GLN A 12 -24.38 12.70 -23.18
CA GLN A 12 -23.29 13.17 -24.03
C GLN A 12 -22.89 14.56 -23.53
N LEU A 13 -21.57 14.81 -23.51
CA LEU A 13 -20.89 16.11 -23.40
C LEU A 13 -20.74 16.79 -22.02
N LEU A 14 -19.64 16.47 -21.34
CA LEU A 14 -18.79 17.35 -20.51
C LEU A 14 -17.44 16.60 -20.40
N LEU A 15 -16.22 17.07 -20.70
CA LEU A 15 -15.63 18.37 -20.97
C LEU A 15 -14.37 18.12 -21.84
N LEU A 16 -14.31 18.71 -23.03
CA LEU A 16 -13.05 18.99 -23.72
C LEU A 16 -12.78 20.48 -23.56
N LEU A 17 -11.82 20.84 -22.71
CA LEU A 17 -11.23 22.18 -22.72
C LEU A 17 -9.77 22.08 -23.17
N PRO A 18 -9.36 22.83 -24.22
CA PRO A 18 -7.97 22.97 -24.58
C PRO A 18 -7.27 23.92 -23.60
N PHE A 19 -6.25 23.43 -22.90
CA PHE A 19 -5.31 24.29 -22.18
C PHE A 19 -4.45 25.04 -23.21
N SER A 20 -4.75 26.32 -23.39
CA SER A 20 -3.95 27.26 -24.18
C SER A 20 -2.73 27.71 -23.39
N LEU A 21 -1.58 27.73 -24.05
CA LEU A 21 -0.34 28.35 -23.57
C LEU A 21 -0.54 29.86 -23.34
N GLU A 22 -0.07 30.36 -22.20
CA GLU A 22 0.42 31.73 -22.09
C GLU A 22 1.91 31.70 -21.73
N ALA A 23 2.71 32.23 -22.65
CA ALA A 23 4.10 32.56 -22.44
C ALA A 23 4.19 33.85 -21.61
N PHE A 24 4.78 33.77 -20.42
CA PHE A 24 5.15 34.95 -19.63
C PHE A 24 6.66 35.15 -19.71
N THR A 25 7.08 36.13 -20.49
CA THR A 25 8.45 36.67 -20.48
C THR A 25 8.45 38.08 -19.93
N LEU A 26 9.53 38.39 -19.19
CA LEU A 26 10.07 39.70 -18.79
C LEU A 26 9.62 40.26 -17.42
N GLY A 27 10.56 40.15 -16.47
CA GLY A 27 11.27 41.34 -16.02
C GLY A 27 10.84 41.94 -14.68
N SER A 28 11.58 41.61 -13.61
CA SER A 28 11.93 42.60 -12.58
C SER A 28 13.09 42.09 -11.74
N SER A 29 14.30 42.59 -12.01
CA SER A 29 15.46 42.44 -11.15
C SER A 29 15.37 43.46 -10.01
N ALA A 30 14.91 43.04 -8.84
CA ALA A 30 15.03 43.84 -7.63
C ALA A 30 16.47 43.72 -7.08
N PRO A 31 17.12 44.83 -6.69
CA PRO A 31 18.43 44.78 -6.05
C PRO A 31 18.31 44.13 -4.67
N ALA A 32 19.19 43.14 -4.42
CA ALA A 32 19.31 42.47 -3.14
C ALA A 32 19.82 43.46 -2.08
N VAL A 33 18.92 43.92 -1.21
CA VAL A 33 19.27 44.65 0.01
C VAL A 33 19.80 43.63 1.02
N SER A 34 21.12 43.57 1.16
CA SER A 34 21.79 42.81 2.21
C SER A 34 21.45 43.42 3.57
N ARG A 35 20.52 42.80 4.31
CA ARG A 35 20.28 43.13 5.71
C ARG A 35 21.43 42.57 6.56
N PRO A 36 22.15 43.40 7.33
CA PRO A 36 23.12 42.90 8.29
C PRO A 36 22.39 42.08 9.35
N SER A 37 22.71 40.78 9.45
CA SER A 37 22.22 39.92 10.52
C SER A 37 22.84 40.37 11.84
N THR A 38 22.09 41.12 12.64
CA THR A 38 22.45 41.38 14.03
C THR A 38 22.47 40.06 14.79
N PRO A 39 23.59 39.68 15.45
CA PRO A 39 23.71 38.46 16.23
C PRO A 39 23.06 38.71 17.60
N LEU A 40 21.73 38.72 17.65
CA LEU A 40 21.01 38.82 18.91
C LEU A 40 20.69 37.41 19.41
N PHE A 41 21.32 37.07 20.53
CA PHE A 41 21.15 35.85 21.33
C PHE A 41 21.74 34.58 20.73
N ARG A 42 23.08 34.54 20.70
CA ARG A 42 23.81 33.27 20.82
C ARG A 42 23.56 32.76 22.24
N GLN A 43 22.49 32.02 22.44
CA GLN A 43 22.29 31.25 23.67
C GLN A 43 23.54 30.39 23.84
N SER A 44 24.25 30.58 24.95
CA SER A 44 25.37 29.73 25.33
C SER A 44 24.85 28.31 25.41
N ASP A 45 25.41 27.41 24.61
CA ASP A 45 25.04 25.99 24.59
C ASP A 45 24.95 25.48 26.03
N SER A 46 23.75 25.02 26.40
CA SER A 46 23.47 24.56 27.74
C SER A 46 24.32 23.32 28.00
N LYS A 47 24.94 23.24 29.18
CA LYS A 47 25.65 22.03 29.64
C LYS A 47 24.76 20.77 29.61
N TRP A 48 23.44 20.96 29.58
CA TRP A 48 22.44 19.90 29.47
C TRP A 48 22.21 19.41 28.02
N ASP A 49 22.63 20.15 27.00
CA ASP A 49 22.62 19.70 25.58
C ASP A 49 23.79 18.75 25.26
N HIS A 50 24.71 18.52 26.20
CA HIS A 50 25.87 17.62 26.07
C HIS A 50 25.78 16.37 26.95
N LEU A 51 24.58 16.00 27.40
CA LEU A 51 24.36 14.63 27.86
C LEU A 51 24.28 13.74 26.62
N ASP A 52 25.46 13.39 26.09
CA ASP A 52 25.60 12.23 25.23
C ASP A 52 25.34 11.01 26.12
N ASP A 53 24.15 10.42 26.00
CA ASP A 53 23.82 9.16 26.64
C ASP A 53 24.80 8.11 26.09
N GLU A 54 25.84 7.78 26.86
CA GLU A 54 26.91 6.82 26.48
C GLU A 54 26.39 5.40 26.22
N ASP A 55 25.09 5.15 26.43
CA ASP A 55 24.42 3.88 26.14
C ASP A 55 23.89 3.80 24.68
N GLY A 56 24.11 4.84 23.85
CA GLY A 56 23.60 4.98 22.48
C GLY A 56 24.36 4.19 21.40
N GLU A 57 24.85 2.99 21.72
CA GLU A 57 25.54 2.14 20.77
C GLU A 57 24.55 1.61 19.71
N ASN A 58 24.76 2.03 18.46
CA ASN A 58 24.22 1.46 17.22
C ASN A 58 22.89 2.02 16.65
N ASP A 59 22.47 3.20 17.10
CA ASP A 59 21.50 3.99 16.35
C ASP A 59 22.23 4.63 15.16
N LEU A 60 22.41 3.87 14.08
CA LEU A 60 22.84 4.39 12.78
C LEU A 60 21.99 5.62 12.48
N ARG A 61 22.56 6.81 12.71
CA ARG A 61 21.84 8.08 12.66
C ARG A 61 21.23 8.21 11.27
N ALA A 62 19.94 7.90 11.17
CA ALA A 62 19.20 8.03 9.94
C ALA A 62 19.41 9.44 9.42
N ARG A 63 19.76 9.57 8.13
CA ARG A 63 19.93 10.90 7.53
C ARG A 63 18.63 11.68 7.76
N PRO A 64 18.71 13.00 8.01
CA PRO A 64 17.55 13.79 8.43
C PRO A 64 16.31 13.65 7.52
N ASP A 65 16.51 13.38 6.23
CA ASP A 65 15.48 13.20 5.22
C ASP A 65 14.84 11.80 5.19
N MET A 66 15.43 10.82 5.87
CA MET A 66 14.93 9.44 6.02
C MET A 66 14.54 9.10 7.45
N LYS A 67 14.47 10.09 8.34
CA LYS A 67 13.84 9.92 9.66
C LYS A 67 12.34 9.74 9.50
N TYR A 68 11.73 8.90 10.33
CA TYR A 68 10.28 8.72 10.36
C TYR A 68 9.60 9.91 11.03
N VAL A 69 9.37 10.96 10.23
CA VAL A 69 8.68 12.19 10.62
C VAL A 69 7.56 12.40 9.62
N PRO A 70 6.35 12.85 10.01
CA PRO A 70 5.20 12.97 9.10
C PRO A 70 5.52 13.68 7.77
N ARG A 71 6.32 14.77 7.83
CA ARG A 71 6.79 15.48 6.63
C ARG A 71 7.62 14.62 5.68
N ASN A 72 8.51 13.78 6.21
CA ASN A 72 9.34 12.88 5.40
C ASN A 72 8.50 11.74 4.81
N VAL A 73 7.59 11.16 5.60
CA VAL A 73 6.66 10.11 5.14
C VAL A 73 5.79 10.64 4.00
N GLN A 74 5.19 11.82 4.16
CA GLN A 74 4.40 12.46 3.11
C GLN A 74 5.24 12.73 1.84
N ARG A 75 6.47 13.24 1.99
CA ARG A 75 7.38 13.46 0.84
C ARG A 75 7.71 12.14 0.13
N GLN A 76 8.03 11.08 0.88
CA GLN A 76 8.33 9.77 0.27
C GLN A 76 7.12 9.16 -0.43
N HIS A 77 5.91 9.35 0.11
CA HIS A 77 4.68 8.94 -0.56
C HIS A 77 4.45 9.71 -1.86
N GLN A 78 4.64 11.03 -1.87
CA GLN A 78 4.53 11.84 -3.09
C GLN A 78 5.54 11.41 -4.16
N ASN A 79 6.79 11.14 -3.76
CA ASN A 79 7.80 10.63 -4.68
C ASN A 79 7.42 9.25 -5.22
N PHE A 80 6.83 8.38 -4.37
CA PHE A 80 6.37 7.07 -4.79
C PHE A 80 5.32 7.19 -5.91
N VAL A 81 4.29 8.01 -5.70
CA VAL A 81 3.24 8.25 -6.70
C VAL A 81 3.84 8.80 -7.98
N ALA A 82 4.69 9.83 -7.90
CA ALA A 82 5.32 10.43 -9.08
C ALA A 82 6.18 9.43 -9.88
N ILE A 83 6.94 8.56 -9.20
CA ILE A 83 7.76 7.54 -9.86
C ILE A 83 6.89 6.46 -10.49
N ARG A 84 5.86 5.97 -9.79
CA ARG A 84 4.91 4.98 -10.30
C ARG A 84 4.14 5.50 -11.51
N ASP A 85 3.69 6.75 -11.46
CA ASP A 85 2.95 7.37 -12.56
C ASP A 85 3.83 7.53 -13.81
N ALA A 86 5.12 7.85 -13.63
CA ALA A 86 6.05 8.05 -14.74
C ALA A 86 6.62 6.75 -15.30
N GLY A 87 6.90 5.78 -14.44
CA GLY A 87 7.66 4.57 -14.75
C GLY A 87 6.89 3.27 -14.52
N GLY A 88 5.59 3.30 -14.28
CA GLY A 88 4.77 2.10 -14.15
C GLY A 88 5.06 1.24 -12.92
N LYS A 89 4.52 0.02 -12.94
CA LYS A 89 4.62 -0.94 -11.83
C LYS A 89 6.01 -1.58 -11.71
N GLU A 90 6.77 -1.63 -12.81
CA GLU A 90 8.14 -2.14 -12.88
C GLU A 90 9.14 -1.33 -12.05
N MET A 91 8.80 -0.07 -11.74
CA MET A 91 9.58 0.81 -10.88
C MET A 91 9.22 0.66 -9.39
N THR A 92 8.25 -0.21 -9.08
CA THR A 92 7.75 -0.45 -7.72
C THR A 92 8.05 -1.87 -7.25
N HIS A 93 8.27 -2.03 -5.95
CA HIS A 93 8.56 -3.29 -5.30
C HIS A 93 7.79 -3.34 -3.98
N ASP A 94 7.17 -4.49 -3.71
CA ASP A 94 6.45 -4.73 -2.46
C ASP A 94 7.45 -5.10 -1.36
N VAL A 95 7.26 -4.57 -0.15
CA VAL A 95 8.16 -4.78 0.99
C VAL A 95 7.47 -5.61 2.06
N TYR A 96 8.18 -6.66 2.48
CA TYR A 96 7.77 -7.60 3.50
C TYR A 96 8.79 -7.66 4.63
N VAL A 97 8.33 -8.01 5.82
CA VAL A 97 9.19 -8.27 6.98
C VAL A 97 8.82 -9.63 7.57
N PRO A 98 9.81 -10.49 7.85
CA PRO A 98 9.57 -11.76 8.50
C PRO A 98 9.28 -11.57 9.99
N GLU A 99 8.41 -12.42 10.50
CA GLU A 99 8.18 -12.58 11.92
C GLU A 99 9.37 -13.27 12.59
N PRO A 100 9.87 -12.75 13.73
CA PRO A 100 10.94 -13.40 14.45
C PRO A 100 10.60 -14.87 14.73
N ASP A 101 11.54 -15.77 14.43
CA ASP A 101 11.41 -17.21 14.65
C ASP A 101 10.22 -17.90 13.95
N SER A 102 9.70 -17.30 12.88
CA SER A 102 8.54 -17.79 12.12
C SER A 102 8.78 -17.65 10.61
N ASP A 103 8.15 -18.53 9.83
CA ASP A 103 8.14 -18.47 8.35
C ASP A 103 7.07 -17.51 7.82
N THR A 104 6.43 -16.75 8.71
CA THR A 104 5.37 -15.79 8.37
C THR A 104 5.99 -14.44 8.03
N PHE A 105 5.61 -13.89 6.90
CA PHE A 105 5.94 -12.55 6.45
C PHE A 105 4.69 -11.70 6.46
N TRP A 106 4.79 -10.43 6.86
CA TRP A 106 3.71 -9.46 6.68
C TRP A 106 4.13 -8.35 5.72
N PHE A 107 3.14 -7.79 5.05
CA PHE A 107 3.32 -6.66 4.16
C PHE A 107 3.48 -5.36 4.94
N VAL A 108 4.49 -4.57 4.58
CA VAL A 108 4.82 -3.29 5.24
C VAL A 108 4.50 -2.09 4.35
N GLY A 109 4.51 -2.28 3.03
CA GLY A 109 4.26 -1.23 2.06
C GLY A 109 5.01 -1.46 0.76
N LYS A 110 5.20 -0.40 -0.02
CA LYS A 110 5.84 -0.43 -1.34
C LYS A 110 6.98 0.58 -1.43
N VAL A 111 8.04 0.23 -2.14
CA VAL A 111 9.16 1.11 -2.48
C VAL A 111 9.14 1.38 -3.98
N ALA A 112 9.42 2.61 -4.36
CA ALA A 112 9.60 3.01 -5.76
C ALA A 112 10.99 3.58 -5.98
N ARG A 113 11.52 3.40 -7.20
CA ARG A 113 12.84 3.89 -7.62
C ARG A 113 12.81 4.30 -9.09
N ILE A 114 13.70 5.20 -9.48
CA ILE A 114 13.96 5.46 -10.91
C ILE A 114 14.80 4.33 -11.53
N SER A 115 14.88 4.30 -12.87
CA SER A 115 15.61 3.27 -13.63
C SER A 115 17.09 3.14 -13.26
N ASP A 116 17.75 4.25 -12.94
CA ASP A 116 19.20 4.32 -12.69
C ASP A 116 19.60 3.92 -11.26
N VAL A 117 18.62 3.61 -10.42
CA VAL A 117 18.80 3.21 -9.02
C VAL A 117 18.41 1.75 -8.90
N THR A 118 19.21 0.93 -8.22
CA THR A 118 18.86 -0.46 -7.96
C THR A 118 17.88 -0.58 -6.79
N VAL A 119 17.15 -1.69 -6.70
CA VAL A 119 16.19 -1.90 -5.60
C VAL A 119 16.89 -1.96 -4.24
N GLU A 120 18.06 -2.57 -4.20
CA GLU A 120 18.90 -2.69 -3.00
C GLU A 120 19.34 -1.32 -2.52
N GLN A 121 19.76 -0.43 -3.43
CA GLN A 121 20.15 0.94 -3.07
C GLN A 121 18.95 1.74 -2.53
N ALA A 122 17.78 1.61 -3.16
CA ALA A 122 16.57 2.29 -2.73
C ALA A 122 16.12 1.84 -1.32
N VAL A 123 16.08 0.53 -1.09
CA VAL A 123 15.70 -0.06 0.20
C VAL A 123 16.73 0.29 1.28
N ALA A 124 18.03 0.12 1.02
CA ALA A 124 19.09 0.46 1.97
C ALA A 124 19.06 1.95 2.34
N ARG A 125 18.76 2.83 1.39
CA ARG A 125 18.63 4.28 1.64
C ARG A 125 17.43 4.62 2.53
N GLN A 126 16.30 3.93 2.33
CA GLN A 126 15.05 4.15 3.07
C GLN A 126 14.91 3.28 4.33
N TRP A 127 15.88 2.39 4.60
CA TRP A 127 15.82 1.40 5.68
C TRP A 127 15.30 1.95 7.02
N PRO A 128 15.81 3.07 7.56
CA PRO A 128 15.35 3.56 8.86
C PRO A 128 13.88 3.98 8.86
N LEU A 129 13.40 4.51 7.73
CA LEU A 129 12.02 4.93 7.57
C LEU A 129 11.09 3.71 7.51
N ILE A 130 11.46 2.69 6.73
CA ILE A 130 10.69 1.46 6.55
C ILE A 130 10.62 0.66 7.86
N VAL A 131 11.76 0.48 8.54
CA VAL A 131 11.80 -0.26 9.82
C VAL A 131 10.97 0.44 10.89
N GLN A 132 11.08 1.77 11.01
CA GLN A 132 10.26 2.50 11.98
C GLN A 132 8.77 2.44 11.62
N HIS A 133 8.43 2.45 10.34
CA HIS A 133 7.06 2.24 9.89
C HIS A 133 6.53 0.86 10.30
N ALA A 134 7.29 -0.21 10.00
CA ALA A 134 6.94 -1.57 10.39
C ALA A 134 6.77 -1.71 11.92
N ALA A 135 7.66 -1.11 12.70
CA ALA A 135 7.57 -1.08 14.16
C ALA A 135 6.29 -0.39 14.66
N ASN A 136 5.83 0.65 13.97
CA ASN A 136 4.60 1.37 14.31
C ASN A 136 3.33 0.62 13.90
N LEU A 137 3.38 -0.18 12.83
CA LEU A 137 2.26 -1.05 12.43
C LEU A 137 1.99 -2.14 13.47
N ARG A 138 3.05 -2.66 14.11
CA ARG A 138 2.96 -3.84 14.99
C ARG A 138 3.77 -3.66 16.29
N PRO A 139 3.41 -2.70 17.15
CA PRO A 139 4.22 -2.37 18.31
C PRO A 139 4.31 -3.51 19.34
N ILE A 140 3.23 -4.26 19.54
CA ILE A 140 3.18 -5.33 20.54
C ILE A 140 3.99 -6.55 20.07
N GLU A 141 3.77 -6.99 18.83
CA GLU A 141 4.35 -8.23 18.30
C GLU A 141 5.88 -8.12 18.08
N LEU A 142 6.36 -6.92 17.77
CA LEU A 142 7.78 -6.70 17.46
C LEU A 142 8.65 -6.45 18.68
N TYR A 143 8.08 -6.35 19.88
CA TYR A 143 8.86 -6.17 21.10
C TYR A 143 9.35 -7.54 21.61
N PRO A 144 10.66 -7.74 21.89
CA PRO A 144 11.76 -6.76 21.95
C PRO A 144 12.60 -6.63 20.65
N SER A 145 12.33 -7.42 19.62
CA SER A 145 13.17 -7.59 18.42
C SER A 145 13.14 -6.42 17.40
N ARG A 146 12.62 -5.24 17.77
CA ARG A 146 12.46 -4.08 16.87
C ARG A 146 13.75 -3.62 16.18
N ALA A 147 14.90 -3.82 16.82
CA ALA A 147 16.18 -3.35 16.31
C ALA A 147 16.77 -4.23 15.19
N ARG A 148 16.22 -5.43 14.95
CA ARG A 148 16.82 -6.45 14.07
C ARG A 148 15.88 -6.91 12.95
N LEU A 149 14.97 -6.05 12.52
CA LEU A 149 14.07 -6.39 11.42
C LEU A 149 14.84 -6.54 10.11
N GLU A 150 14.55 -7.63 9.41
CA GLU A 150 15.03 -7.87 8.05
C GLU A 150 14.00 -7.35 7.05
N LEU A 151 14.45 -6.82 5.92
CA LEU A 151 13.56 -6.40 4.84
C LEU A 151 13.69 -7.36 3.67
N TRP A 152 12.54 -7.73 3.11
CA TRP A 152 12.44 -8.58 1.93
C TRP A 152 11.60 -7.87 0.89
N VAL A 153 11.93 -8.05 -0.39
CA VAL A 153 11.19 -7.43 -1.49
C VAL A 153 10.65 -8.46 -2.47
N ALA A 154 9.50 -8.15 -3.03
CA ALA A 154 8.91 -8.83 -4.17
C ALA A 154 8.68 -7.81 -5.32
N PRO A 155 8.40 -8.27 -6.56
CA PRO A 155 7.97 -7.40 -7.64
C PRO A 155 6.78 -6.52 -7.23
N GLY A 156 6.65 -5.34 -7.82
CA GLY A 156 5.53 -4.45 -7.50
C GLY A 156 4.17 -4.99 -7.96
N ASP A 157 3.15 -4.70 -7.16
CA ASP A 157 1.76 -5.15 -7.38
C ASP A 157 1.63 -6.68 -7.40
N SER A 158 2.44 -7.36 -6.59
CA SER A 158 2.48 -8.82 -6.47
C SER A 158 1.68 -9.35 -5.29
N GLU A 159 1.02 -8.52 -4.48
CA GLU A 159 0.37 -8.95 -3.24
C GLU A 159 -0.67 -10.06 -3.48
N LEU A 160 -1.44 -9.93 -4.56
CA LEU A 160 -2.42 -10.94 -4.94
C LEU A 160 -1.73 -12.25 -5.39
N ASP A 161 -0.67 -12.16 -6.19
CA ASP A 161 0.12 -13.33 -6.62
C ASP A 161 0.82 -14.01 -5.44
N VAL A 162 1.27 -13.22 -4.47
CA VAL A 162 1.83 -13.70 -3.21
C VAL A 162 0.79 -14.45 -2.40
N ALA A 163 -0.45 -13.94 -2.35
CA ALA A 163 -1.57 -14.59 -1.66
C ALA A 163 -1.93 -15.94 -2.28
N TYR A 164 -1.81 -16.07 -3.61
CA TYR A 164 -2.03 -17.31 -4.34
C TYR A 164 -0.83 -18.26 -4.33
N ASN A 165 0.25 -17.94 -3.59
CA ASN A 165 1.47 -18.75 -3.53
C ASN A 165 2.07 -19.03 -4.91
N ARG A 166 2.05 -18.05 -5.83
CA ARG A 166 2.67 -18.19 -7.15
C ARG A 166 4.17 -18.53 -7.00
N PRO A 167 4.67 -19.62 -7.62
CA PRO A 167 6.07 -20.05 -7.47
C PRO A 167 7.06 -19.10 -8.14
N ASP A 168 6.61 -18.31 -9.12
CA ASP A 168 7.44 -17.34 -9.84
C ASP A 168 7.82 -16.12 -8.99
N ILE A 169 7.07 -15.87 -7.90
CA ILE A 169 7.33 -14.76 -7.00
C ILE A 169 8.24 -15.24 -5.87
N VAL A 170 9.52 -14.89 -5.99
CA VAL A 170 10.56 -15.18 -4.98
C VAL A 170 10.91 -13.90 -4.23
N PHE A 171 10.88 -13.96 -2.90
CA PHE A 171 11.30 -12.81 -2.10
C PHE A 171 12.83 -12.69 -2.12
N THR A 172 13.32 -11.47 -2.29
CA THR A 172 14.76 -11.18 -2.23
C THR A 172 15.07 -10.48 -0.91
N LYS A 173 15.98 -11.04 -0.12
CA LYS A 173 16.46 -10.42 1.12
C LYS A 173 17.29 -9.18 0.79
N MET A 174 16.99 -8.07 1.46
CA MET A 174 17.70 -6.81 1.29
C MET A 174 18.74 -6.62 2.38
N GLU A 175 19.86 -5.99 2.03
CA GLU A 175 20.93 -5.64 2.96
C GLU A 175 20.79 -4.20 3.45
N ARG A 176 20.98 -4.00 4.76
CA ARG A 176 20.93 -2.67 5.39
C ARG A 176 22.15 -1.82 5.06
N GLU A 177 23.32 -2.46 5.09
CA GLU A 177 24.64 -1.84 4.97
C GLU A 177 25.41 -2.48 3.82
N GLY A 178 26.53 -1.90 3.42
CA GLY A 178 27.39 -2.46 2.36
C GLY A 178 26.91 -2.20 0.92
N VAL A 179 25.70 -1.65 0.73
CA VAL A 179 25.19 -1.32 -0.60
C VAL A 179 25.85 -0.04 -1.13
N GLU A 180 26.74 -0.20 -2.11
CA GLU A 180 27.48 0.89 -2.74
C GLU A 180 26.53 1.93 -3.36
N GLY A 181 26.81 3.22 -3.14
CA GLY A 181 26.04 4.32 -3.72
C GLY A 181 24.69 4.62 -3.04
N ALA A 182 24.17 3.73 -2.18
CA ALA A 182 22.89 3.94 -1.50
C ALA A 182 22.83 5.27 -0.75
N GLN A 183 23.90 5.60 0.00
CA GLN A 183 23.98 6.85 0.78
C GLN A 183 24.06 8.11 -0.10
N ALA A 184 24.49 8.02 -1.35
CA ALA A 184 24.58 9.16 -2.26
C ALA A 184 23.23 9.51 -2.91
N LEU A 185 22.23 8.62 -2.80
CA LEU A 185 20.92 8.82 -3.42
C LEU A 185 20.20 10.06 -2.88
N LYS A 186 19.64 10.82 -3.82
CA LYS A 186 18.75 11.95 -3.53
C LYS A 186 17.37 11.42 -3.16
N SER A 187 16.71 12.08 -2.21
CA SER A 187 15.36 11.71 -1.77
C SER A 187 14.34 11.68 -2.92
N SER A 188 14.52 12.49 -3.98
CA SER A 188 13.62 12.53 -5.15
C SER A 188 13.75 11.36 -6.13
N MET A 189 14.79 10.53 -6.01
CA MET A 189 15.02 9.38 -6.89
C MET A 189 14.32 8.11 -6.42
N ILE A 190 13.74 8.17 -5.21
CA ILE A 190 13.14 7.04 -4.52
C ILE A 190 11.88 7.50 -3.78
N GLY A 191 10.94 6.58 -3.57
CA GLY A 191 9.70 6.81 -2.84
C GLY A 191 9.32 5.62 -1.99
N PHE A 192 8.50 5.85 -0.97
CA PHE A 192 7.96 4.81 -0.09
C PHE A 192 6.49 5.10 0.17
N GLN A 193 5.66 4.09 0.00
CA GLN A 193 4.26 4.09 0.39
C GLN A 193 4.08 3.03 1.48
N GLY A 194 3.97 3.47 2.73
CA GLY A 194 3.69 2.57 3.85
C GLY A 194 2.25 2.05 3.81
N GLU A 195 2.06 0.85 4.34
CA GLU A 195 0.75 0.25 4.51
C GLU A 195 -0.06 0.99 5.59
N VAL A 196 -1.38 1.00 5.45
CA VAL A 196 -2.28 1.62 6.43
C VAL A 196 -3.35 0.61 6.84
N TYR A 197 -3.31 0.19 8.11
CA TYR A 197 -4.33 -0.68 8.66
C TYR A 197 -5.60 0.14 8.94
N THR A 198 -6.69 -0.24 8.26
CA THR A 198 -8.01 0.29 8.59
C THR A 198 -8.55 -0.47 9.81
N GLU A 199 -9.13 0.26 10.76
CA GLU A 199 -9.80 -0.34 11.91
C GLU A 199 -10.84 -1.38 11.43
N GLY A 200 -10.74 -2.61 11.94
CA GLY A 200 -11.63 -3.71 11.58
C GLY A 200 -11.15 -4.64 10.46
N GLN A 201 -10.10 -4.30 9.69
CA GLN A 201 -9.55 -5.17 8.62
C GLN A 201 -8.59 -6.26 9.14
N GLY A 202 -8.42 -6.38 10.46
CA GLY A 202 -7.62 -7.44 11.07
C GLY A 202 -6.11 -7.15 11.08
N MET A 203 -5.30 -8.22 11.01
CA MET A 203 -3.86 -8.20 11.29
C MET A 203 -2.97 -7.75 10.11
N GLY A 204 -3.56 -7.26 9.02
CA GLY A 204 -2.87 -6.97 7.76
C GLY A 204 -2.61 -8.24 6.93
N PHE A 205 -2.07 -8.07 5.72
CA PHE A 205 -1.75 -9.18 4.83
C PHE A 205 -0.52 -9.96 5.33
N ARG A 206 -0.66 -11.29 5.42
CA ARG A 206 0.39 -12.23 5.84
C ARG A 206 0.54 -13.36 4.83
N THR A 207 1.76 -13.84 4.63
CA THR A 207 2.10 -14.98 3.76
C THR A 207 3.15 -15.86 4.44
N MET A 208 3.15 -17.16 4.16
CA MET A 208 4.21 -18.07 4.63
C MET A 208 5.25 -18.28 3.54
N ARG A 209 6.52 -18.00 3.84
CA ARG A 209 7.64 -18.16 2.90
C ARG A 209 8.83 -18.83 3.58
N THR A 210 9.60 -19.61 2.82
CA THR A 210 10.84 -20.21 3.31
C THR A 210 11.91 -19.14 3.54
N ARG A 211 13.03 -19.52 4.16
CA ARG A 211 14.19 -18.63 4.35
C ARG A 211 14.87 -18.21 3.05
N GLU A 212 14.53 -18.83 1.94
CA GLU A 212 14.97 -18.50 0.58
C GLU A 212 13.96 -17.61 -0.16
N GLY A 213 12.83 -17.27 0.48
CA GLY A 213 11.78 -16.43 -0.09
C GLY A 213 10.76 -17.17 -0.97
N LEU A 214 10.76 -18.49 -0.96
CA LEU A 214 9.84 -19.33 -1.76
C LEU A 214 8.51 -19.59 -1.02
N PRO A 215 7.38 -19.82 -1.72
CA PRO A 215 6.13 -20.19 -1.07
C PRO A 215 6.25 -21.54 -0.34
N VAL A 216 5.81 -21.58 0.93
CA VAL A 216 5.77 -22.83 1.72
C VAL A 216 4.65 -23.75 1.24
N ASN A 217 3.51 -23.15 0.90
CA ASN A 217 2.32 -23.85 0.47
C ASN A 217 2.27 -23.95 -1.06
N PRO A 218 1.62 -24.99 -1.62
CA PRO A 218 1.43 -25.09 -3.05
C PRO A 218 0.57 -23.93 -3.58
N GLU A 219 0.72 -23.66 -4.87
CA GLU A 219 -0.07 -22.64 -5.57
C GLU A 219 -1.57 -22.91 -5.39
N ILE A 220 -2.28 -21.88 -4.94
CA ILE A 220 -3.73 -21.93 -4.85
C ILE A 220 -4.26 -21.64 -6.25
N GLN A 221 -4.79 -22.66 -6.90
CA GLN A 221 -5.52 -22.46 -8.15
C GLN A 221 -6.79 -21.69 -7.81
N SER A 222 -6.82 -20.40 -8.15
CA SER A 222 -8.06 -19.63 -8.10
C SER A 222 -9.08 -20.35 -8.99
N PRO A 223 -10.28 -20.69 -8.47
CA PRO A 223 -11.36 -21.19 -9.31
C PRO A 223 -11.78 -20.16 -10.38
N GLU A 224 -11.32 -18.91 -10.26
CA GLU A 224 -11.56 -17.80 -11.18
C GLU A 224 -10.25 -17.28 -11.80
N ALA A 225 -9.74 -18.02 -12.76
CA ALA A 225 -9.47 -17.48 -14.09
C ALA A 225 -9.46 -18.67 -15.06
N PRO A 226 -10.64 -19.27 -15.36
CA PRO A 226 -10.74 -20.06 -16.56
C PRO A 226 -10.31 -19.15 -17.70
N GLY A 227 -9.17 -19.48 -18.32
CA GLY A 227 -8.96 -19.14 -19.71
C GLY A 227 -10.27 -19.49 -20.43
N VAL A 228 -10.79 -18.53 -21.18
CA VAL A 228 -12.02 -18.64 -21.96
C VAL A 228 -11.87 -19.79 -22.96
N ASN A 229 -12.08 -21.02 -22.49
CA ASN A 229 -12.61 -22.12 -23.28
C ASN A 229 -14.11 -22.09 -22.99
N SER A 230 -14.80 -21.27 -23.79
CA SER A 230 -16.22 -20.89 -23.77
C SER A 230 -17.24 -22.05 -23.72
N GLU A 231 -16.83 -23.31 -23.61
CA GLU A 231 -17.70 -24.47 -23.75
C GLU A 231 -17.97 -25.22 -22.43
N LEU A 232 -17.20 -24.98 -21.36
CA LEU A 232 -17.38 -25.66 -20.07
C LEU A 232 -18.08 -24.83 -18.99
N THR A 233 -18.32 -23.54 -19.24
CA THR A 233 -19.00 -22.65 -18.31
C THR A 233 -20.53 -22.77 -18.35
N GLU A 234 -21.16 -23.31 -19.40
CA GLU A 234 -22.63 -23.49 -19.36
C GLU A 234 -23.07 -24.63 -18.43
N GLU A 235 -22.29 -25.70 -18.31
CA GLU A 235 -22.69 -26.83 -17.46
C GLU A 235 -22.55 -26.52 -15.96
N LEU A 236 -21.52 -25.78 -15.53
CA LEU A 236 -21.31 -25.48 -14.11
C LEU A 236 -22.31 -24.45 -13.56
N TYR A 237 -22.79 -23.53 -14.40
CA TYR A 237 -23.87 -22.57 -14.05
C TYR A 237 -25.27 -23.12 -14.32
N SER A 238 -25.38 -24.37 -14.81
CA SER A 238 -26.65 -25.08 -14.93
C SER A 238 -27.02 -25.88 -13.68
N ASP A 239 -26.15 -25.91 -12.66
CA ASP A 239 -26.50 -26.45 -11.33
C ASP A 239 -27.54 -25.51 -10.69
N PRO A 240 -28.80 -25.94 -10.46
CA PRO A 240 -29.91 -25.08 -10.05
C PRO A 240 -29.71 -24.37 -8.69
N LYS A 241 -28.62 -24.65 -7.98
CA LYS A 241 -28.28 -24.03 -6.68
C LYS A 241 -27.72 -22.61 -6.79
N PHE A 242 -27.13 -22.23 -7.93
CA PHE A 242 -26.46 -20.93 -8.11
C PHE A 242 -27.11 -20.02 -9.17
N ARG A 243 -28.35 -20.34 -9.59
CA ARG A 243 -29.11 -19.42 -10.43
C ARG A 243 -29.66 -18.26 -9.61
N ALA A 244 -29.69 -17.07 -10.20
CA ALA A 244 -30.49 -15.98 -9.65
C ALA A 244 -31.96 -16.47 -9.53
N PRO A 245 -32.66 -16.19 -8.41
CA PRO A 245 -34.05 -16.57 -8.26
C PRO A 245 -34.88 -16.09 -9.44
N SER A 246 -35.68 -16.98 -10.01
CA SER A 246 -36.62 -16.62 -11.07
C SER A 246 -37.67 -15.62 -10.55
N ALA A 247 -38.31 -14.88 -11.47
CA ALA A 247 -39.35 -13.92 -11.10
C ALA A 247 -40.50 -14.56 -10.29
N GLU A 248 -40.84 -15.81 -10.61
CA GLU A 248 -41.86 -16.59 -9.88
C GLU A 248 -41.39 -16.97 -8.46
N GLU A 249 -40.12 -17.33 -8.29
CA GLU A 249 -39.54 -17.61 -6.97
C GLU A 249 -39.46 -16.34 -6.11
N LEU A 250 -39.16 -15.19 -6.71
CA LEU A 250 -39.19 -13.89 -6.03
C LEU A 250 -40.60 -13.51 -5.58
N GLU A 251 -41.61 -13.72 -6.44
CA GLU A 251 -43.00 -13.45 -6.08
C GLU A 251 -43.48 -14.40 -4.96
N LEU A 252 -43.08 -15.67 -4.99
CA LEU A 252 -43.39 -16.63 -3.94
C LEU A 252 -42.74 -16.25 -2.60
N LEU A 253 -41.47 -15.81 -2.62
CA LEU A 253 -40.79 -15.29 -1.43
C LEU A 253 -41.48 -14.03 -0.89
N GLN A 254 -41.86 -13.09 -1.77
CA GLN A 254 -42.59 -11.89 -1.35
C GLN A 254 -43.95 -12.23 -0.73
N ASN A 255 -44.66 -13.22 -1.25
CA ASN A 255 -45.94 -13.67 -0.69
C ASN A 255 -45.74 -14.40 0.65
N GLN A 256 -44.70 -15.24 0.79
CA GLN A 256 -44.35 -15.86 2.07
C GLN A 256 -43.98 -14.84 3.15
N LEU A 257 -43.32 -13.73 2.78
CA LEU A 257 -43.00 -12.64 3.70
C LEU A 257 -44.25 -11.87 4.12
N LYS A 258 -45.17 -11.60 3.18
CA LYS A 258 -46.47 -10.98 3.48
C LYS A 258 -47.31 -11.86 4.41
N ASP A 259 -47.34 -13.17 4.20
CA ASP A 259 -48.09 -14.11 5.05
C ASP A 259 -47.52 -14.18 6.47
N LYS A 260 -46.19 -14.04 6.61
CA LYS A 260 -45.52 -13.97 7.92
C LYS A 260 -45.61 -12.58 8.56
N ASN A 261 -46.16 -11.58 7.86
CA ASN A 261 -46.22 -10.19 8.28
C ASN A 261 -44.84 -9.65 8.73
N MET A 262 -43.78 -10.11 8.07
CA MET A 262 -42.41 -9.67 8.30
C MET A 262 -41.99 -8.73 7.18
N ASP A 263 -41.51 -7.54 7.54
CA ASP A 263 -40.95 -6.63 6.55
C ASP A 263 -39.54 -7.11 6.14
N ILE A 264 -39.15 -6.84 4.90
CA ILE A 264 -37.79 -7.12 4.41
C ILE A 264 -36.76 -6.38 5.27
N SER A 265 -37.12 -5.18 5.74
CA SER A 265 -36.31 -4.37 6.65
C SER A 265 -36.00 -5.14 7.95
N ASP A 266 -36.98 -5.83 8.53
CA ASP A 266 -36.83 -6.59 9.78
C ASP A 266 -35.86 -7.77 9.63
N LEU A 267 -35.84 -8.41 8.46
CA LEU A 267 -34.92 -9.50 8.14
C LEU A 267 -33.47 -9.03 8.05
N TYR A 268 -33.23 -7.86 7.45
CA TYR A 268 -31.90 -7.25 7.40
C TYR A 268 -31.41 -6.87 8.80
N GLU A 269 -32.28 -6.30 9.64
CA GLU A 269 -31.95 -5.95 11.02
C GLU A 269 -31.63 -7.20 11.87
N GLU A 270 -32.39 -8.29 11.70
CA GLU A 270 -32.15 -9.52 12.44
C GLU A 270 -30.86 -10.25 12.00
N GLN A 271 -30.52 -10.19 10.71
CA GLN A 271 -29.25 -10.73 10.21
C GLN A 271 -28.07 -9.93 10.74
N GLN A 272 -28.15 -8.59 10.72
CA GLN A 272 -27.11 -7.73 11.32
C GLN A 272 -26.95 -7.97 12.82
N ARG A 273 -28.05 -8.23 13.55
CA ARG A 273 -28.00 -8.57 14.98
C ARG A 273 -27.27 -9.90 15.22
N ARG A 274 -27.48 -10.92 14.37
CA ARG A 274 -26.80 -12.22 14.50
C ARG A 274 -25.31 -12.17 14.16
N GLU A 275 -24.93 -11.31 13.22
CA GLU A 275 -23.52 -11.14 12.84
C GLU A 275 -22.74 -10.30 13.87
N ALA A 276 -23.44 -9.54 14.72
CA ALA A 276 -22.87 -8.74 15.80
C ALA A 276 -22.73 -9.48 17.15
N GLU A 277 -23.31 -10.68 17.29
CA GLU A 277 -23.19 -11.57 18.45
C GLU A 277 -22.04 -12.58 18.28
#